data_AF-A0A7C8Z356-F1
#
_entry.id   AF-A0A7C8Z356-F1
#
_cell.length_a   1.000
_cell.length_b   1.000
_cell.length_c   1.000
_cell.angle_alpha   90.00
_cell.angle_beta   90.00
_cell.angle_gamma   90.00
#
_symmetry.space_group_name_H-M   'P 1'
#
loop_
_entity.id
_entity.type
_entity.pdbx_description
1 polymer ?
#
loop_
_entity_poly.entity_id
_entity_poly.type
_entity_poly.pdbx_seq_one_letter_code
_entity_poly.pdbx_strand_id
1 'polypeptide(L)'
;FDEALRHNELEYNGKTVALPFNYAILKWAAGTRVLLNKAKLPEGVKFYNIYGTSFDTPFDVCYGSETSPIDDLSEICHTLPEYTYVDGDETVPAESAQADGFNAVERVGVPARHRELLCDKTVFGCIQKWLGVSSIPKHSKRSKTSKVMDA
;
A
#
# COMPACT_ATOMS: atom_id res chain seq x y z
N PHE A 1 -24.21 -8.90 6.67
CA PHE A 1 -23.43 -7.70 7.02
C PHE A 1 -24.08 -6.97 8.19
N ASP A 2 -25.34 -6.56 8.06
CA ASP A 2 -26.10 -5.93 9.16
C ASP A 2 -26.19 -6.81 10.41
N GLU A 3 -26.41 -8.11 10.24
CA GLU A 3 -26.48 -9.09 11.32
C GLU A 3 -25.12 -9.29 12.03
N ALA A 4 -24.04 -9.45 11.26
CA ALA A 4 -22.68 -9.57 11.78
C ALA A 4 -22.25 -8.35 12.59
N LEU A 5 -22.73 -7.16 12.22
CA LEU A 5 -22.37 -5.89 12.87
C LEU A 5 -23.40 -5.41 13.90
N ARG A 6 -24.44 -6.20 14.19
CA ARG A 6 -25.54 -5.82 15.09
C ARG A 6 -25.06 -5.44 16.50
N HIS A 7 -23.97 -6.06 16.94
CA HIS A 7 -23.31 -5.83 18.23
C HIS A 7 -21.84 -5.39 18.04
N ASN A 8 -21.55 -4.67 16.96
CA ASN A 8 -20.19 -4.16 16.73
C ASN A 8 -19.85 -3.06 17.74
N GLU A 9 -19.23 -3.47 18.84
CA GLU A 9 -18.89 -2.65 19.98
C GLU A 9 -17.45 -2.93 20.41
N LEU A 10 -16.76 -1.92 20.93
CA LEU A 10 -15.40 -2.03 21.44
C LEU A 10 -15.35 -1.59 22.90
N GLU A 11 -14.73 -2.42 23.75
CA GLU A 11 -14.38 -1.99 25.11
C GLU A 11 -13.12 -1.13 25.09
N TYR A 12 -13.24 0.10 25.59
CA TYR A 12 -12.13 1.02 25.77
C TYR A 12 -12.21 1.70 27.13
N ASN A 13 -11.20 1.50 27.97
CA ASN A 13 -11.14 2.03 29.35
C ASN A 13 -12.38 1.68 30.19
N GLY A 14 -12.87 0.44 30.10
CA GLY A 14 -14.04 -0.03 30.84
C GLY A 14 -15.38 0.56 30.36
N LYS A 15 -15.41 1.20 29.19
CA LYS A 15 -16.62 1.67 28.53
C LYS A 15 -16.82 0.95 27.21
N THR A 16 -18.04 0.51 26.97
CA THR A 16 -18.47 -0.03 25.68
C THR A 16 -18.78 1.10 24.71
N VAL A 17 -18.12 1.10 23.55
CA VAL A 17 -18.28 2.09 22.49
C VAL A 17 -18.85 1.40 21.26
N ALA A 18 -20.04 1.80 20.81
CA ALA A 18 -20.61 1.31 19.57
C ALA A 18 -19.78 1.78 18.36
N LEU A 19 -19.52 0.86 17.42
CA LEU A 19 -18.84 1.09 16.16
C LEU A 19 -19.81 0.89 15.00
N PRO A 20 -20.84 1.75 14.85
CA PRO A 20 -21.87 1.55 13.85
C PRO A 20 -21.28 1.62 12.44
N PHE A 21 -21.71 0.72 11.58
CA PHE A 21 -21.31 0.74 10.18
C PHE A 21 -21.92 1.94 9.46
N ASN A 22 -21.11 2.67 8.71
CA ASN A 22 -21.56 3.85 8.01
C ASN A 22 -21.97 3.53 6.56
N TYR A 23 -23.28 3.34 6.36
CA TYR A 23 -23.84 3.05 5.02
C TYR A 23 -23.61 4.16 4.00
N ALA A 24 -23.49 5.43 4.43
CA ALA A 24 -23.18 6.52 3.52
C ALA A 24 -21.76 6.36 2.96
N ILE A 25 -20.80 5.98 3.81
CA ILE A 25 -19.43 5.68 3.38
C ILE A 25 -19.42 4.47 2.44
N LEU A 26 -20.15 3.40 2.74
CA LEU A 26 -20.25 2.24 1.84
C LEU A 26 -20.79 2.64 0.46
N LYS A 27 -21.86 3.43 0.43
CA LYS A 27 -22.44 3.94 -0.84
C LYS A 27 -21.44 4.77 -1.62
N TRP A 28 -20.68 5.65 -0.94
CA TRP A 28 -19.61 6.42 -1.57
C TRP A 28 -18.49 5.53 -2.10
N ALA A 29 -18.04 4.55 -1.33
CA ALA A 29 -16.99 3.61 -1.75
C ALA A 29 -17.41 2.84 -3.02
N ALA A 30 -18.65 2.36 -3.09
CA ALA A 30 -19.18 1.70 -4.27
C ALA A 30 -19.21 2.64 -5.50
N GLY A 31 -19.65 3.89 -5.31
CA GLY A 31 -19.62 4.91 -6.36
C GLY A 31 -18.21 5.22 -6.87
N THR A 32 -17.26 5.38 -5.94
CA THR A 32 -15.84 5.59 -6.25
C THR A 32 -15.26 4.43 -7.05
N ARG A 33 -15.56 3.18 -6.69
CA ARG A 33 -15.10 2.00 -7.44
C ARG A 33 -15.60 2.00 -8.88
N VAL A 34 -16.87 2.35 -9.10
CA VAL A 34 -17.44 2.46 -10.46
C VAL A 34 -16.73 3.55 -11.29
N LEU A 35 -16.39 4.68 -10.67
CA LEU A 35 -15.66 5.75 -11.34
C LEU A 35 -14.22 5.34 -11.66
N LEU A 36 -13.50 4.75 -10.70
CA LEU A 36 -12.12 4.28 -10.90
C LEU A 36 -12.04 3.22 -12.01
N ASN A 37 -12.97 2.27 -12.05
CA ASN A 37 -13.01 1.25 -13.10
C ASN A 37 -13.23 1.82 -14.52
N LYS A 38 -13.75 3.05 -14.63
CA LYS A 38 -13.98 3.75 -15.91
C LYS A 38 -12.88 4.76 -16.23
N ALA A 39 -12.00 5.06 -15.28
CA ALA A 39 -10.95 6.05 -15.47
C ALA A 39 -9.95 5.56 -16.53
N LYS A 40 -9.47 6.50 -17.35
CA LYS A 40 -8.41 6.26 -18.33
C LYS A 40 -7.34 7.33 -18.15
N LEU A 41 -6.09 6.94 -18.34
CA LEU A 41 -5.01 7.92 -18.42
C LEU A 41 -5.22 8.80 -19.67
N PRO A 42 -5.04 10.12 -19.55
CA PRO A 42 -5.04 11.01 -20.71
C PRO A 42 -3.91 10.64 -21.69
N GLU A 43 -4.15 10.92 -22.97
CA GLU A 43 -3.12 10.74 -23.99
C GLU A 43 -1.90 11.64 -23.70
N GLY A 44 -0.69 11.11 -23.95
CA GLY A 44 0.57 11.82 -23.69
C GLY A 44 1.06 11.77 -22.25
N VAL A 45 0.28 11.25 -21.29
CA VAL A 45 0.74 11.06 -19.90
C VAL A 45 1.50 9.74 -19.79
N LYS A 46 2.74 9.83 -19.28
CA LYS A 46 3.53 8.65 -18.93
C LYS A 46 3.17 8.18 -17.53
N PHE A 47 2.92 6.89 -17.39
CA PHE A 47 2.66 6.25 -16.10
C PHE A 47 3.84 5.39 -15.69
N TYR A 48 4.20 5.46 -14.41
CA TYR A 48 5.28 4.69 -13.80
C TYR A 48 4.76 4.11 -12.49
N ASN A 49 5.14 2.87 -12.18
CA ASN A 49 4.65 2.17 -10.99
C ASN A 49 5.85 1.69 -10.15
N ILE A 50 5.85 2.03 -8.87
CA ILE A 50 6.76 1.51 -7.85
C ILE A 50 5.90 0.83 -6.80
N TYR A 51 6.20 -0.41 -6.46
CA TYR A 51 5.46 -1.19 -5.47
C TYR A 51 6.40 -2.02 -4.61
N GLY A 52 5.97 -2.34 -3.39
CA GLY A 52 6.76 -3.17 -2.50
C GLY A 52 6.54 -4.66 -2.76
N THR A 53 7.56 -5.45 -2.46
CA THR A 53 7.60 -6.91 -2.65
C THR A 53 8.40 -7.54 -1.51
N SER A 54 8.44 -8.87 -1.49
CA SER A 54 9.28 -9.69 -0.61
C SER A 54 8.88 -9.66 0.87
N PHE A 55 7.63 -9.32 1.16
CA PHE A 55 7.04 -9.45 2.49
C PHE A 55 5.70 -10.16 2.43
N ASP A 56 5.47 -11.06 3.39
CA ASP A 56 4.19 -11.74 3.58
C ASP A 56 3.08 -10.70 3.82
N THR A 57 2.14 -10.66 2.89
CA THR A 57 1.05 -9.69 2.88
C THR A 57 -0.28 -10.41 2.97
N PRO A 58 -1.14 -10.09 3.96
CA PRO A 58 -2.45 -10.72 4.10
C PRO A 58 -3.25 -10.64 2.80
N PHE A 59 -3.80 -11.78 2.36
CA PHE A 59 -4.52 -11.89 1.10
C PHE A 59 -5.98 -12.28 1.32
N ASP A 60 -6.21 -13.44 1.93
CA ASP A 60 -7.53 -13.88 2.35
C ASP A 60 -7.61 -14.02 3.87
N VAL A 61 -8.84 -14.02 4.37
CA VAL A 61 -9.16 -14.21 5.78
C VAL A 61 -10.22 -15.29 5.94
N CYS A 62 -10.02 -16.19 6.90
CA CYS A 62 -10.97 -17.21 7.30
C CYS A 62 -11.38 -17.01 8.76
N TYR A 63 -12.68 -17.06 9.02
CA TYR A 63 -13.24 -17.09 10.36
C TYR A 63 -13.88 -18.47 10.55
N GLY A 64 -13.44 -19.20 11.58
CA GLY A 64 -13.79 -20.62 11.77
C GLY A 64 -12.98 -21.57 10.90
N SER A 65 -13.30 -22.85 10.99
CA SER A 65 -12.64 -23.94 10.23
C SER A 65 -13.67 -24.95 9.72
N GLU A 66 -13.24 -25.92 8.91
CA GLU A 66 -14.11 -27.00 8.44
C GLU A 66 -14.71 -27.82 9.60
N THR A 67 -13.95 -28.00 10.70
CA THR A 67 -14.39 -28.76 11.87
C THR A 67 -15.12 -27.91 12.91
N SER A 68 -15.04 -26.58 12.80
CA SER A 68 -15.69 -25.62 13.70
C SER A 68 -16.06 -24.36 12.92
N PRO A 69 -17.08 -24.42 12.05
CA PRO A 69 -17.50 -23.28 11.25
C PRO A 69 -18.14 -22.19 12.12
N ILE A 70 -18.26 -20.99 11.57
CA ILE A 70 -19.07 -19.92 12.18
C ILE A 70 -20.54 -20.22 11.89
N ASP A 71 -21.30 -20.55 12.93
CA ASP A 71 -22.73 -20.85 12.83
C ASP A 71 -23.58 -19.57 12.93
N ASP A 72 -23.14 -18.58 13.71
CA ASP A 72 -23.79 -17.28 13.86
C ASP A 72 -22.85 -16.14 13.38
N LEU A 73 -23.32 -15.33 12.43
CA LEU A 73 -22.55 -14.23 11.85
C LEU A 73 -22.09 -13.19 12.88
N SER A 74 -22.78 -13.07 14.01
CA SER A 74 -22.37 -12.17 15.11
C SER A 74 -21.06 -12.61 15.78
N GLU A 75 -20.67 -13.88 15.65
CA GLU A 75 -19.42 -14.43 16.20
C GLU A 75 -18.18 -13.97 15.41
N ILE A 76 -18.34 -13.52 14.16
CA ILE A 76 -17.23 -13.09 13.29
C ILE A 76 -16.40 -12.00 13.97
N CYS A 77 -17.06 -10.99 14.55
CA CYS A 77 -16.38 -9.88 15.23
C CYS A 77 -15.66 -10.29 16.52
N HIS A 78 -15.95 -11.48 17.04
CA HIS A 78 -15.39 -12.02 18.29
C HIS A 78 -14.46 -13.22 18.07
N THR A 79 -14.23 -13.61 16.82
CA THR A 79 -13.36 -14.72 16.46
C THR A 79 -12.01 -14.20 15.97
N LEU A 80 -10.93 -14.87 16.38
CA LEU A 80 -9.60 -14.58 15.84
C LEU A 80 -9.53 -15.07 14.38
N PRO A 81 -9.28 -14.18 13.41
CA PRO A 81 -9.14 -14.58 12.02
C PRO A 81 -7.84 -15.34 11.76
N GLU A 82 -7.90 -16.28 10.84
CA GLU A 82 -6.73 -16.87 10.19
C GLU A 82 -6.51 -16.21 8.83
N TYR A 83 -5.27 -15.83 8.53
CA TYR A 83 -4.91 -15.19 7.26
C TYR A 83 -4.02 -16.11 6.42
N THR A 84 -4.24 -16.05 5.11
CA THR A 84 -3.24 -16.50 4.13
C THR A 84 -2.44 -15.31 3.64
N TYR A 85 -1.23 -15.57 3.17
CA TYR A 85 -0.29 -14.52 2.77
C TYR A 85 0.21 -14.75 1.35
N VAL A 86 0.42 -13.65 0.64
CA VAL A 86 1.06 -13.60 -0.67
C VAL A 86 2.18 -12.57 -0.65
N ASP A 87 3.00 -12.55 -1.70
CA ASP A 87 4.06 -11.56 -1.85
C ASP A 87 3.50 -10.13 -1.94
N GLY A 88 4.12 -9.19 -1.24
CA GLY A 88 3.75 -7.78 -1.23
C GLY A 88 4.61 -6.96 -0.27
N ASP A 89 4.03 -5.92 0.31
CA ASP A 89 4.72 -4.95 1.17
C ASP A 89 4.24 -4.97 2.64
N GLU A 90 3.68 -6.10 3.07
CA GLU A 90 2.93 -6.35 4.32
C GLU A 90 1.54 -5.70 4.39
N THR A 91 1.19 -4.82 3.46
CA THR A 91 -0.12 -4.13 3.45
C THR A 91 -0.87 -4.36 2.13
N VAL A 92 -0.17 -4.24 1.00
CA VAL A 92 -0.72 -4.33 -0.35
C VAL A 92 -0.04 -5.50 -1.08
N PRO A 93 -0.81 -6.51 -1.53
CA PRO A 93 -0.29 -7.58 -2.37
C PRO A 93 0.37 -7.04 -3.64
N ALA A 94 1.50 -7.63 -4.05
CA ALA A 94 2.23 -7.22 -5.24
C ALA A 94 1.36 -7.33 -6.52
N GLU A 95 0.50 -8.35 -6.60
CA GLU A 95 -0.46 -8.49 -7.70
C GLU A 95 -1.48 -7.34 -7.76
N SER A 96 -1.96 -6.88 -6.60
CA SER A 96 -2.90 -5.76 -6.49
C SER A 96 -2.23 -4.46 -6.91
N ALA A 97 -0.98 -4.24 -6.46
CA ALA A 97 -0.21 -3.05 -6.81
C ALA A 97 0.10 -2.96 -8.33
N GLN A 98 0.14 -4.09 -9.03
CA GLN A 98 0.35 -4.15 -10.48
C GLN A 98 -0.96 -4.10 -11.29
N ALA A 99 -2.11 -4.35 -10.66
CA ALA A 99 -3.43 -4.38 -11.30
C ALA A 99 -4.01 -2.98 -11.60
N ASP A 100 -3.14 -2.04 -12.00
CA ASP A 100 -3.48 -0.64 -12.28
C ASP A 100 -4.24 -0.45 -13.61
N GLY A 101 -4.17 -1.42 -14.53
CA GLY A 101 -4.86 -1.38 -15.83
C GLY A 101 -4.27 -0.38 -16.83
N PHE A 102 -3.10 0.21 -16.52
CA PHE A 102 -2.44 1.22 -17.34
C PHE A 102 -1.25 0.66 -18.11
N ASN A 103 -0.93 1.30 -19.23
CA ASN A 103 0.30 1.00 -19.98
C ASN A 103 1.49 1.72 -19.33
N ALA A 104 2.04 1.14 -18.26
CA ALA A 104 3.19 1.71 -17.57
C ALA A 104 4.44 1.70 -18.46
N VAL A 105 5.20 2.79 -18.41
CA VAL A 105 6.53 2.88 -19.03
C VAL A 105 7.51 1.95 -18.32
N GLU A 106 7.41 1.86 -17.00
CA GLU A 106 8.25 0.99 -16.16
C GLU A 106 7.48 0.61 -14.90
N ARG A 107 7.63 -0.64 -14.46
CA ARG A 107 7.15 -1.15 -13.17
C ARG A 107 8.34 -1.66 -12.37
N VAL A 108 8.47 -1.23 -11.12
CA VAL A 108 9.62 -1.58 -10.27
C VAL A 108 9.12 -2.13 -8.95
N GLY A 109 9.35 -3.43 -8.71
CA GLY A 109 9.20 -4.05 -7.40
C GLY A 109 10.42 -3.74 -6.53
N VAL A 110 10.19 -3.29 -5.30
CA VAL A 110 11.24 -2.97 -4.33
C VAL A 110 11.04 -3.83 -3.09
N PRO A 111 12.07 -4.56 -2.61
CA PRO A 111 11.97 -5.36 -1.40
C PRO A 111 11.97 -4.47 -0.15
N ALA A 112 10.84 -3.80 0.10
CA ALA A 112 10.62 -2.90 1.22
C ALA A 112 9.16 -2.98 1.71
N ARG A 113 8.96 -2.78 3.01
CA ARG A 113 7.63 -2.71 3.63
C ARG A 113 6.90 -1.45 3.16
N HIS A 114 5.57 -1.44 3.28
CA HIS A 114 4.69 -0.39 2.75
C HIS A 114 5.16 1.04 3.08
N ARG A 115 5.51 1.28 4.35
CA ARG A 115 5.99 2.59 4.83
C ARG A 115 7.46 2.85 4.52
N GLU A 116 8.25 1.80 4.39
CA GLU A 116 9.69 1.88 4.13
C GLU A 116 9.99 2.29 2.68
N LEU A 117 9.07 2.03 1.74
CA LEU A 117 9.14 2.52 0.36
C LEU A 117 9.40 4.04 0.29
N LEU A 118 8.84 4.82 1.22
CA LEU A 118 8.99 6.28 1.23
C LEU A 118 10.42 6.76 1.50
N CYS A 119 11.23 5.95 2.19
CA CYS A 119 12.62 6.26 2.50
C CYS A 119 13.63 5.36 1.78
N ASP A 120 13.17 4.46 0.92
CA ASP A 120 14.03 3.54 0.19
C ASP A 120 14.85 4.26 -0.89
N LYS A 121 16.14 3.91 -0.95
CA LYS A 121 17.10 4.57 -1.87
C LYS A 121 16.88 4.18 -3.32
N THR A 122 16.38 2.97 -3.57
CA THR A 122 16.01 2.47 -4.90
C THR A 122 14.82 3.25 -5.43
N VAL A 123 13.79 3.43 -4.60
CA VAL A 123 12.62 4.27 -4.91
C VAL A 123 13.05 5.69 -5.29
N PHE A 124 13.88 6.32 -4.45
CA PHE A 124 14.40 7.65 -4.74
C PHE A 124 15.19 7.70 -6.06
N GLY A 125 16.04 6.69 -6.32
CA GLY A 125 16.80 6.57 -7.57
C GLY A 125 15.91 6.42 -8.81
N CYS A 126 14.83 5.64 -8.73
CA CYS A 126 13.83 5.51 -9.80
C CYS A 126 13.18 6.86 -10.10
N ILE A 127 12.74 7.59 -9.07
CA ILE A 127 12.12 8.92 -9.24
C ILE A 127 13.11 9.90 -9.88
N GLN A 128 14.37 9.94 -9.43
CA GLN A 128 15.39 10.79 -10.05
C GLN A 128 15.61 10.47 -11.54
N LYS A 129 15.71 9.18 -11.88
CA LYS A 129 15.84 8.69 -13.27
C LYS A 129 14.66 9.16 -14.11
N TRP A 130 13.43 8.99 -13.64
CA TRP A 130 12.23 9.33 -14.40
C TRP A 130 11.99 10.82 -14.55
N LEU A 131 12.45 11.63 -13.59
CA LEU A 131 12.43 13.08 -13.66
C LEU A 131 13.61 13.67 -14.45
N GLY A 132 14.55 12.84 -14.93
CA GLY A 132 15.74 13.32 -15.64
C GLY A 132 16.72 14.09 -14.76
N VAL A 133 16.63 13.93 -13.43
CA VAL A 133 17.60 14.50 -12.49
C VAL A 133 18.81 13.58 -12.54
N SER A 134 19.75 13.88 -13.44
CA SER A 134 21.06 13.23 -13.43
C SER A 134 21.61 13.25 -12.01
N SER A 135 22.04 12.09 -11.49
CA SER A 135 22.84 12.07 -10.27
C SER A 135 23.96 13.09 -10.48
N ILE A 136 23.97 14.16 -9.69
CA ILE A 136 25.05 15.14 -9.72
C ILE A 136 26.32 14.28 -9.64
N PRO A 137 27.21 14.32 -10.64
CA PRO A 137 28.40 13.50 -10.60
C PRO A 137 29.07 13.85 -9.29
N LYS A 138 29.24 12.86 -8.40
CA LYS A 138 29.98 13.00 -7.14
C LYS A 138 31.21 13.81 -7.49
N HIS A 139 31.28 15.07 -7.04
CA HIS A 139 32.30 16.02 -7.46
C HIS A 139 33.62 15.28 -7.58
N SER A 140 34.16 15.20 -8.79
CA SER A 140 35.55 14.80 -8.94
C SER A 140 36.31 15.67 -7.96
N LYS A 141 37.12 15.06 -7.10
CA LYS A 141 37.99 15.77 -6.16
C LYS A 141 38.92 16.65 -7.00
N ARG A 142 38.47 17.86 -7.34
CA ARG A 142 39.29 18.86 -8.00
C ARG A 142 40.16 19.43 -6.90
N SER A 143 41.32 18.82 -6.73
CA SER A 143 42.38 19.30 -5.86
C SER A 143 42.62 20.77 -6.18
N LYS A 144 42.20 21.67 -5.28
CA LYS A 144 42.60 23.07 -5.30
C LYS A 144 43.77 23.20 -4.33
N THR A 145 44.98 23.11 -4.85
CA THR A 145 46.14 23.64 -4.13
C THR A 145 46.13 25.16 -4.29
N SER A 146 45.67 25.86 -3.25
CA SER A 146 45.85 27.30 -3.13
C SER A 146 47.32 27.59 -2.82
N LYS A 147 48.07 28.13 -3.79
CA LYS A 147 49.34 28.82 -3.51
C LYS A 147 49.00 30.21 -2.99
N VAL A 148 49.27 30.45 -1.72
CA VAL A 148 49.37 31.80 -1.15
C VAL A 148 50.79 32.29 -1.44
N MET A 149 50.91 33.45 -2.07
CA MET A 149 52.17 34.19 -2.14
C MET A 149 52.07 35.30 -1.09
N ASP A 150 52.96 35.26 -0.10
CA ASP A 150 53.14 36.35 0.86
C ASP A 150 53.78 37.56 0.15
N ALA A 151 53.33 38.76 0.54
CA ALA A 151 53.87 40.04 0.12
C ALA A 151 54.79 40.61 1.21
#